data_AF-A0A849Q3Y9-F1
#
_entry.id   AF-A0A849Q3Y9-F1
#
_cell.length_a   1.000
_cell.length_b   1.000
_cell.length_c   1.000
_cell.angle_alpha   90.00
_cell.angle_beta   90.00
_cell.angle_gamma   90.00
#
_symmetry.space_group_name_H-M   'P 1'
#
loop_
_entity.id
_entity.type
_entity.pdbx_description
1 polymer ?
#
loop_
_entity_poly.entity_id
_entity_poly.type
_entity_poly.pdbx_seq_one_letter_code
_entity_poly.pdbx_strand_id
1 'polypeptide(L)'
;MYQRKITLDQESFKALASDTRIEILKRLDKSQMTVTDLANELQVNKSAVYKHLSRLLDAGLVKKLEDNRKWVYYKLSMKGMHLLHPERVQIALMLSASVLAITLALSQIYMFVVGNPVTTEVSRNGDTFIETTFVTEMIHDPLLLAIGCLLIAVGSVLAYMAYRVYQTSETPDYI
;
A
#
# COMPACT_ATOMS: atom_id res chain seq x y z
N MET A 1 10.99 -21.61 12.23
CA MET A 1 11.03 -21.72 10.76
C MET A 1 9.74 -21.17 10.18
N TYR A 2 9.75 -19.96 9.61
CA TYR A 2 8.59 -19.40 8.92
C TYR A 2 8.54 -20.00 7.51
N GLN A 3 7.66 -20.98 7.30
CA GLN A 3 7.40 -21.55 5.97
C GLN A 3 6.66 -20.48 5.15
N ARG A 4 7.41 -19.70 4.35
CA ARG A 4 6.86 -18.71 3.41
C ARG A 4 6.13 -19.47 2.30
N LYS A 5 4.87 -19.85 2.54
CA LYS A 5 4.02 -20.54 1.57
C LYS A 5 3.59 -19.52 0.51
N ILE A 6 4.44 -19.30 -0.48
CA ILE A 6 4.07 -18.50 -1.64
C ILE A 6 3.05 -19.32 -2.43
N THR A 7 1.76 -19.00 -2.30
CA THR A 7 0.70 -19.59 -3.11
C THR A 7 0.83 -19.07 -4.53
N LEU A 8 1.79 -19.60 -5.30
CA LEU A 8 1.81 -19.45 -6.75
C LEU A 8 0.74 -20.35 -7.33
N ASP A 9 -0.16 -19.75 -8.10
CA ASP A 9 -0.95 -20.47 -9.08
C ASP A 9 -0.03 -21.19 -10.08
N GLN A 10 -0.52 -22.31 -10.61
CA GLN A 10 0.27 -23.17 -11.50
C GLN A 10 0.79 -22.42 -12.74
N GLU A 11 0.06 -21.41 -13.21
CA GLU A 11 0.44 -20.57 -14.35
C GLU A 11 1.62 -19.66 -14.01
N SER A 12 1.62 -19.00 -12.85
CA SER A 12 2.78 -18.24 -12.37
C SER A 12 4.03 -19.12 -12.24
N PHE A 13 3.89 -20.34 -11.73
CA PHE A 13 5.04 -21.26 -11.59
C PHE A 13 5.61 -21.65 -12.96
N LYS A 14 4.75 -22.03 -13.91
CA LYS A 14 5.15 -22.32 -15.29
C LYS A 14 5.77 -21.10 -15.97
N ALA A 15 5.24 -19.90 -15.71
CA ALA A 15 5.77 -18.65 -16.23
C ALA A 15 7.13 -18.28 -15.62
N LEU A 16 7.43 -18.70 -14.40
CA LEU A 16 8.74 -18.47 -13.77
C LEU A 16 9.77 -19.57 -14.06
N ALA A 17 9.37 -20.74 -14.57
CA ALA A 17 10.26 -21.86 -14.89
C ALA A 17 11.19 -21.61 -16.12
N SER A 18 11.56 -20.37 -16.41
CA SER A 18 12.44 -20.00 -17.51
C SER A 18 13.29 -18.81 -17.12
N ASP A 19 14.60 -18.99 -17.24
CA ASP A 19 15.59 -17.99 -16.86
C ASP A 19 15.40 -16.68 -17.62
N THR A 20 15.11 -16.75 -18.93
CA THR A 20 14.83 -15.57 -19.75
C THR A 20 13.60 -14.79 -19.24
N ARG A 21 12.55 -15.48 -18.76
CA ARG A 21 11.36 -14.81 -18.22
C ARG A 21 11.64 -14.16 -16.87
N ILE A 22 12.42 -14.81 -16.01
CA ILE A 22 12.89 -14.22 -14.75
C ILE A 22 13.72 -12.96 -15.05
N GLU A 23 14.64 -13.03 -16.01
CA GLU A 23 15.47 -11.88 -16.36
C GLU A 23 14.63 -10.73 -16.93
N ILE A 24 13.64 -11.00 -17.79
CA ILE A 24 12.66 -9.99 -18.24
C ILE A 24 11.98 -9.31 -17.04
N LEU A 25 11.53 -10.08 -16.05
CA LEU A 25 10.88 -9.52 -14.87
C LEU A 25 11.85 -8.63 -14.06
N LYS A 26 13.11 -9.04 -13.90
CA LYS A 26 14.16 -8.24 -13.22
C LYS A 26 14.47 -6.93 -13.94
N ARG A 27 14.42 -6.91 -15.27
CA ARG A 27 14.59 -5.67 -16.05
C ARG A 27 13.40 -4.74 -15.91
N LEU A 28 12.20 -5.31 -16.02
CA LEU A 28 10.94 -4.56 -15.86
C LEU A 28 10.68 -4.04 -14.44
N ASP A 29 11.37 -4.61 -13.45
CA ASP A 29 11.38 -4.13 -12.06
C ASP A 29 12.13 -2.79 -11.92
N LYS A 30 13.21 -2.60 -12.71
CA LYS A 30 14.00 -1.36 -12.70
C LYS A 30 13.31 -0.25 -13.48
N SER A 31 12.76 -0.55 -14.66
CA SER A 31 12.09 0.44 -15.51
C SER A 31 11.12 -0.21 -16.50
N GLN A 32 10.13 0.56 -16.98
CA GLN A 32 9.27 0.11 -18.08
C GLN A 32 10.05 0.05 -19.39
N MET A 33 9.90 -1.04 -20.15
CA MET A 33 10.68 -1.29 -21.36
C MET A 33 9.78 -1.76 -22.51
N THR A 34 10.21 -1.50 -23.74
CA THR A 34 9.57 -2.07 -24.94
C THR A 34 10.13 -3.45 -25.27
N VAL A 35 9.48 -4.15 -26.20
CA VAL A 35 9.99 -5.42 -26.76
C VAL A 35 11.38 -5.23 -27.38
N THR A 36 11.65 -4.07 -28.00
CA THR A 36 12.93 -3.80 -28.64
C THR A 36 14.03 -3.60 -27.60
N ASP A 37 13.74 -2.87 -26.52
CA ASP A 37 14.71 -2.62 -25.44
C ASP A 37 15.11 -3.93 -24.76
N LEU A 38 14.10 -4.75 -24.40
CA LEU A 38 14.31 -6.07 -23.81
C LEU A 38 15.09 -7.01 -24.74
N ALA A 39 14.79 -7.00 -26.04
CA ALA A 39 15.53 -7.81 -27.02
C ALA A 39 17.02 -7.43 -27.09
N ASN A 40 17.30 -6.12 -27.06
CA ASN A 40 18.66 -5.60 -27.11
C ASN A 40 19.43 -5.93 -25.82
N GLU A 41 18.83 -5.72 -24.64
CA GLU A 41 19.48 -5.98 -23.35
C GLU A 41 19.74 -7.47 -23.11
N LEU A 42 18.79 -8.33 -23.48
CA LEU A 42 18.86 -9.77 -23.25
C LEU A 42 19.55 -10.54 -24.38
N GLN A 43 19.96 -9.83 -25.45
CA GLN A 43 20.55 -10.41 -26.66
C GLN A 43 19.72 -11.55 -27.27
N VAL A 44 18.39 -11.44 -27.19
CA VAL A 44 17.43 -12.38 -27.78
C VAL A 44 16.61 -11.70 -28.86
N ASN A 45 16.14 -12.48 -29.83
CA ASN A 45 15.35 -11.93 -30.91
C ASN A 45 13.98 -11.41 -30.42
N LYS A 46 13.44 -10.40 -31.11
CA LYS A 46 12.20 -9.72 -30.74
C LYS A 46 10.98 -10.66 -30.66
N SER A 47 10.93 -11.68 -31.51
CA SER A 47 9.83 -12.66 -31.53
C SER A 47 9.82 -13.53 -30.26
N ALA A 48 11.01 -13.96 -29.81
CA ALA A 48 11.18 -14.71 -28.57
C ALA A 48 10.77 -13.86 -27.36
N VAL A 49 11.21 -12.60 -27.29
CA VAL A 49 10.81 -11.67 -26.23
C VAL A 49 9.30 -11.47 -26.21
N TYR A 50 8.67 -11.27 -27.37
CA TYR A 50 7.22 -11.14 -27.48
C TYR A 50 6.50 -12.39 -26.93
N LYS A 51 6.96 -13.60 -27.29
CA LYS A 51 6.41 -14.86 -26.79
C LYS A 51 6.57 -15.00 -25.27
N HIS A 52 7.71 -14.59 -24.72
CA HIS A 52 7.95 -14.57 -23.29
C HIS A 52 7.02 -13.58 -22.57
N LEU A 53 6.88 -12.36 -23.10
CA LEU A 53 5.98 -11.34 -22.56
C LEU A 53 4.51 -11.76 -22.64
N SER A 54 4.07 -12.44 -23.71
CA SER A 54 2.71 -12.97 -23.81
C SER A 54 2.42 -13.94 -22.68
N ARG A 55 3.32 -14.90 -22.41
CA ARG A 55 3.16 -15.85 -21.30
C ARG A 55 3.17 -15.18 -19.93
N LEU A 56 3.99 -14.14 -19.77
CA LEU A 56 4.01 -13.35 -18.54
C LEU A 56 2.74 -12.50 -18.37
N LEU A 57 2.10 -12.06 -19.46
CA LEU A 57 0.81 -11.39 -19.44
C LEU A 57 -0.30 -12.35 -19.07
N ASP A 58 -0.31 -13.55 -19.66
CA ASP A 58 -1.31 -14.59 -19.39
C ASP A 58 -1.28 -14.98 -17.90
N ALA A 59 -0.09 -15.14 -17.33
CA ALA A 59 0.09 -15.40 -15.89
C ALA A 59 -0.20 -14.18 -14.98
N GLY A 60 -0.50 -13.02 -15.57
CA GLY A 60 -0.78 -11.77 -14.87
C GLY A 60 0.44 -11.16 -14.16
N LEU A 61 1.67 -11.49 -14.59
CA LEU A 61 2.92 -11.04 -13.98
C LEU A 61 3.40 -9.69 -14.51
N VAL A 62 3.07 -9.37 -15.76
CA VAL A 62 3.35 -8.07 -16.39
C VAL A 62 2.06 -7.45 -16.91
N LYS A 63 2.10 -6.16 -17.25
CA LYS A 63 0.99 -5.43 -17.88
C LYS A 63 1.50 -4.55 -19.00
N LYS A 64 0.71 -4.44 -20.07
CA LYS A 64 0.94 -3.51 -21.17
C LYS A 64 0.50 -2.11 -20.76
N LEU A 65 1.29 -1.13 -21.17
CA LEU A 65 0.94 0.29 -21.13
C LEU A 65 0.54 0.68 -22.54
N GLU A 66 -0.76 0.58 -22.81
CA GLU A 66 -1.36 1.09 -24.03
C GLU A 66 -1.67 2.56 -23.80
N ASP A 67 -0.63 3.37 -23.96
CA ASP A 67 -0.82 4.80 -24.15
C ASP A 67 -1.00 5.05 -25.66
N ASN A 68 -1.62 6.15 -26.08
CA ASN A 68 -1.89 6.50 -27.50
C ASN A 68 -0.61 6.72 -28.35
N ARG A 69 0.52 6.14 -27.93
CA ARG A 69 1.86 6.25 -28.50
C ARG A 69 2.11 5.09 -29.46
N LYS A 70 3.02 5.32 -30.41
CA LYS A 70 3.47 4.33 -31.39
C LYS A 70 4.13 3.08 -30.77
N TRP A 71 4.59 3.16 -29.53
CA TRP A 71 5.36 2.11 -28.86
C TRP A 71 4.62 1.56 -27.64
N VAL A 72 4.50 0.23 -27.57
CA VAL A 72 3.91 -0.46 -26.43
C VAL A 72 4.99 -0.75 -25.40
N TYR A 73 4.81 -0.17 -24.21
CA TYR A 73 5.67 -0.44 -23.07
C TYR A 73 5.08 -1.54 -22.19
N TYR A 74 5.96 -2.30 -21.56
CA TYR A 74 5.59 -3.30 -20.57
C TYR A 74 6.10 -2.86 -19.21
N LYS A 75 5.33 -3.15 -18.17
CA LYS A 75 5.76 -2.95 -16.78
C LYS A 75 5.36 -4.13 -15.91
N LEU A 76 6.01 -4.27 -14.77
CA LEU A 76 5.66 -5.27 -13.78
C LEU A 76 4.24 -5.02 -13.23
N SER A 77 3.47 -6.09 -13.04
CA SER A 77 2.17 -6.04 -12.35
C SER A 77 2.38 -6.03 -10.83
N MET A 78 1.32 -5.76 -10.05
CA MET A 78 1.39 -5.90 -8.59
C MET A 78 1.71 -7.35 -8.18
N LYS A 79 1.16 -8.34 -8.90
CA LYS A 79 1.42 -9.76 -8.68
C LYS A 79 2.88 -10.11 -8.95
N GLY A 80 3.44 -9.63 -10.07
CA GLY A 80 4.86 -9.80 -10.42
C GLY A 80 5.79 -9.13 -9.43
N MET A 81 5.43 -7.94 -8.94
CA MET A 81 6.19 -7.20 -7.92
C MET A 81 6.24 -7.95 -6.59
N HIS A 82 5.10 -8.48 -6.11
CA HIS A 82 5.06 -9.31 -4.91
C HIS A 82 5.89 -10.59 -5.01
N LEU A 83 6.02 -11.16 -6.21
CA LEU A 83 6.82 -12.37 -6.44
C LEU A 83 8.31 -12.09 -6.45
N LEU A 84 8.73 -10.94 -6.97
CA LEU A 84 10.14 -10.58 -7.07
C LEU A 84 10.67 -9.94 -5.76
N HIS A 85 9.87 -9.10 -5.11
CA HIS A 85 10.21 -8.41 -3.86
C HIS A 85 9.04 -8.46 -2.87
N PRO A 86 8.82 -9.59 -2.17
CA PRO A 86 7.74 -9.69 -1.19
C PRO A 86 7.90 -8.69 -0.03
N GLU A 87 9.13 -8.27 0.29
CA GLU A 87 9.44 -7.42 1.44
C GLU A 87 9.21 -5.92 1.17
N ARG A 88 9.47 -5.44 -0.06
CA ARG A 88 9.35 -4.01 -0.40
C ARG A 88 7.91 -3.49 -0.36
N VAL A 89 6.96 -4.28 -0.84
CA VAL A 89 5.55 -3.86 -0.87
C VAL A 89 4.93 -3.92 0.53
N GLN A 90 5.32 -4.89 1.36
CA GLN A 90 4.90 -4.93 2.76
C GLN A 90 5.36 -3.68 3.53
N ILE A 91 6.63 -3.28 3.36
CA ILE A 91 7.16 -2.06 3.98
C ILE A 91 6.39 -0.81 3.51
N ALA A 92 6.18 -0.66 2.20
CA ALA A 92 5.44 0.49 1.66
C ALA A 92 3.99 0.57 2.17
N LEU A 93 3.29 -0.57 2.25
CA LEU A 93 1.94 -0.64 2.80
C LEU A 93 1.91 -0.27 4.28
N MET A 94 2.85 -0.77 5.08
CA MET A 94 2.94 -0.45 6.51
C MET A 94 3.28 1.02 6.77
N LEU A 95 4.16 1.62 5.96
CA LEU A 95 4.46 3.05 6.02
C LEU A 95 3.21 3.89 5.71
N SER A 96 2.49 3.55 4.64
CA SER A 96 1.25 4.26 4.29
C SER A 96 0.17 4.16 5.38
N ALA A 97 -0.02 2.97 5.97
CA ALA A 97 -0.94 2.77 7.08
C ALA A 97 -0.53 3.56 8.34
N SER A 98 0.78 3.67 8.61
CA SER A 98 1.31 4.45 9.74
C SER A 98 1.03 5.94 9.56
N VAL A 99 1.25 6.48 8.35
CA VAL A 99 0.94 7.89 8.03
C VAL A 99 -0.55 8.17 8.25
N LEU A 100 -1.42 7.27 7.76
CA LEU A 100 -2.87 7.41 7.96
C LEU A 100 -3.24 7.38 9.45
N ALA A 101 -2.69 6.45 10.23
CA ALA A 101 -2.92 6.38 11.67
C ALA A 101 -2.51 7.68 12.39
N ILE A 102 -1.36 8.25 12.03
CA ILE A 102 -0.89 9.53 12.60
C ILE A 102 -1.83 10.68 12.23
N THR A 103 -2.24 10.78 10.96
CA THR A 103 -3.18 11.84 10.54
C THR A 103 -4.52 11.77 11.27
N LEU A 104 -5.06 10.56 11.46
CA LEU A 104 -6.29 10.34 12.22
C LEU A 104 -6.10 10.67 13.70
N ALA A 105 -4.98 10.27 14.31
CA ALA A 105 -4.67 10.59 15.69
C ALA A 105 -4.58 12.11 15.92
N LEU A 106 -3.88 12.85 15.05
CA LEU A 106 -3.80 14.30 15.11
C LEU A 106 -5.16 14.96 14.90
N SER A 107 -5.98 14.44 13.98
CA SER A 107 -7.33 14.94 13.74
C SER A 107 -8.24 14.77 14.97
N GLN A 108 -8.15 13.64 15.67
CA GLN A 108 -8.92 13.42 16.90
C GLN A 108 -8.43 14.29 18.06
N ILE A 109 -7.12 14.47 18.20
CA ILE A 109 -6.54 15.38 19.21
C ILE A 109 -6.99 16.82 18.94
N TYR A 110 -7.03 17.24 17.68
CA TYR A 110 -7.54 18.57 17.30
C TYR A 110 -9.01 18.73 17.66
N MET A 111 -9.85 17.75 17.32
CA MET A 111 -11.28 17.76 17.69
C MET A 111 -11.50 17.75 19.21
N PHE A 112 -10.63 17.08 19.96
CA PHE A 112 -10.67 17.11 21.42
C PHE A 112 -10.30 18.49 21.97
N VAL A 113 -9.24 19.14 21.48
CA VAL A 113 -8.80 20.46 21.97
C VAL A 113 -9.77 21.57 21.59
N VAL A 114 -10.34 21.50 20.38
CA VAL A 114 -11.36 22.47 19.93
C VAL A 114 -12.71 22.19 20.57
N GLY A 115 -12.94 20.97 21.06
CA GLY A 115 -14.24 20.54 21.58
C GLY A 115 -15.28 20.40 20.46
N ASN A 116 -16.24 19.50 20.64
CA ASN A 116 -17.42 19.52 19.79
C ASN A 116 -18.40 20.55 20.38
N PRO A 117 -18.81 21.58 19.62
CA PRO A 117 -19.80 22.53 20.12
C PRO A 117 -21.15 21.81 20.23
N VAL A 118 -21.59 21.53 21.45
CA VAL A 118 -22.93 21.00 21.70
C VAL A 118 -23.81 22.18 22.06
N THR A 119 -24.73 22.51 21.16
CA THR A 119 -25.79 23.49 21.43
C THR A 119 -26.90 22.79 22.19
N THR A 120 -27.08 23.13 23.46
CA THR A 120 -28.25 22.68 24.22
C THR A 120 -29.28 23.81 24.30
N GLU A 121 -30.54 23.46 24.07
CA GLU A 121 -31.66 24.37 24.24
C GLU A 121 -32.08 24.34 25.71
N VAL A 122 -31.75 25.39 26.45
CA VAL A 122 -32.18 25.53 27.85
C VAL A 122 -33.41 26.41 27.88
N SER A 123 -34.57 25.78 28.10
CA SER A 123 -35.85 26.47 28.24
C SER A 123 -36.09 26.78 29.72
N ARG A 124 -36.01 28.05 30.11
CA ARG A 124 -36.29 28.51 31.47
C ARG A 124 -37.74 28.95 31.54
N ASN A 125 -38.54 28.21 32.31
CA ASN A 125 -39.95 28.51 32.48
C ASN A 125 -40.11 29.60 33.56
N GLY A 126 -40.39 30.84 33.13
CA GLY A 126 -40.68 31.96 34.03
C GLY A 126 -42.19 32.12 34.25
N ASP A 127 -42.58 32.77 35.34
CA ASP A 127 -43.98 32.89 35.76
C ASP A 127 -44.91 33.58 34.72
N THR A 128 -44.34 34.27 33.72
CA THR A 128 -45.10 35.03 32.71
C THR A 128 -44.67 34.74 31.26
N PHE A 129 -43.51 34.12 31.01
CA PHE A 129 -43.02 33.78 29.66
C PHE A 129 -41.97 32.65 29.70
N ILE A 130 -41.90 31.85 28.63
CA ILE A 130 -40.86 30.83 28.47
C ILE A 130 -39.69 31.42 27.68
N GLU A 131 -38.57 31.65 28.35
CA GLU A 131 -37.34 32.14 27.72
C GLU A 131 -36.50 30.93 27.28
N THR A 132 -36.24 30.82 25.98
CA THR A 132 -35.41 29.74 25.42
C THR A 132 -34.07 30.31 25.02
N THR A 133 -33.03 29.90 25.74
CA THR A 133 -31.65 30.34 25.50
C THR A 133 -30.84 29.18 24.96
N PHE A 134 -30.13 29.40 23.85
CA PHE A 134 -29.19 28.45 23.30
C PHE A 134 -27.85 28.62 24.02
N VAL A 135 -27.42 27.61 24.75
CA VAL A 135 -26.09 27.59 25.37
C VAL A 135 -25.20 26.64 24.57
N THR A 136 -24.04 27.14 24.14
CA THR A 136 -23.04 26.34 23.44
C THR A 136 -22.01 25.89 24.47
N GLU A 137 -21.99 24.60 24.77
CA GLU A 137 -21.04 24.01 25.71
C GLU A 137 -20.02 23.14 24.95
N MET A 138 -18.74 23.28 25.28
CA MET A 138 -17.64 22.60 24.60
C MET A 138 -17.33 21.30 25.34
N ILE A 139 -17.96 20.21 24.92
CA ILE A 139 -17.81 18.90 25.58
C ILE A 139 -16.56 18.20 25.04
N HIS A 140 -15.69 17.79 25.96
CA HIS A 140 -14.48 17.04 25.68
C HIS A 140 -14.73 15.56 25.97
N ASP A 141 -15.13 14.80 24.95
CA ASP A 141 -15.48 13.39 25.13
C ASP A 141 -14.24 12.53 25.44
N PRO A 142 -14.14 11.90 26.63
CA PRO A 142 -12.97 11.09 27.01
C PRO A 142 -12.81 9.85 26.13
N LEU A 143 -13.87 9.43 25.44
CA LEU A 143 -13.88 8.32 24.48
C LEU A 143 -13.06 8.66 23.22
N LEU A 144 -13.06 9.92 22.78
CA LEU A 144 -12.27 10.37 21.63
C LEU A 144 -10.77 10.31 21.94
N LEU A 145 -10.39 10.69 23.16
CA LEU A 145 -9.01 10.58 23.65
C LEU A 145 -8.54 9.12 23.71
N ALA A 146 -9.40 8.21 24.18
CA ALA A 146 -9.11 6.78 24.21
C ALA A 146 -8.90 6.17 22.80
N ILE A 147 -9.73 6.55 21.82
CA ILE A 147 -9.58 6.11 20.42
C ILE A 147 -8.27 6.65 19.81
N GLY A 148 -7.93 7.92 20.09
CA GLY A 148 -6.65 8.50 19.69
C GLY A 148 -5.44 7.72 20.24
N CYS A 149 -5.44 7.39 21.53
CA CYS A 149 -4.38 6.57 22.14
C CYS A 149 -4.28 5.17 21.53
N LEU A 150 -5.42 4.53 21.23
CA LEU A 150 -5.46 3.21 20.58
C LEU A 150 -4.87 3.27 19.16
N LEU A 151 -5.17 4.30 18.38
CA LEU A 151 -4.60 4.51 17.05
C LEU A 151 -3.08 4.70 17.09
N ILE A 152 -2.56 5.42 18.09
CA ILE A 152 -1.11 5.58 18.29
C ILE A 152 -0.45 4.23 18.60
N ALA A 153 -1.06 3.41 19.47
CA ALA A 153 -0.56 2.08 19.79
C ALA A 153 -0.58 1.14 18.57
N VAL A 154 -1.62 1.19 17.74
CA VAL A 154 -1.70 0.43 16.48
C VAL A 154 -0.62 0.91 15.50
N GLY A 155 -0.45 2.23 15.36
CA GLY A 155 0.58 2.83 14.50
C GLY A 155 2.00 2.42 14.91
N SER A 156 2.30 2.38 16.21
CA SER A 156 3.63 1.97 16.69
C SER A 156 3.93 0.50 16.43
N VAL A 157 2.93 -0.39 16.59
CA VAL A 157 3.05 -1.82 16.25
C VAL A 157 3.29 -2.01 14.75
N LEU A 158 2.57 -1.27 13.90
CA LEU A 158 2.77 -1.31 12.44
C LEU A 158 4.16 -0.83 12.04
N ALA A 159 4.65 0.26 12.63
CA ALA A 159 5.99 0.78 12.40
C ALA A 159 7.07 -0.20 12.86
N TYR A 160 6.90 -0.84 14.02
CA TYR A 160 7.80 -1.87 14.52
C TYR A 160 7.85 -3.09 13.58
N MET A 161 6.70 -3.55 13.10
CA MET A 161 6.63 -4.65 12.15
C MET A 161 7.30 -4.29 10.82
N ALA A 162 7.12 -3.05 10.32
CA ALA A 162 7.82 -2.56 9.12
C ALA A 162 9.34 -2.56 9.31
N TYR A 163 9.81 -2.07 10.47
CA TYR A 163 11.22 -2.07 10.82
C TYR A 163 11.81 -3.49 10.90
N ARG A 164 11.07 -4.43 11.48
CA ARG A 164 11.47 -5.85 11.54
C ARG A 164 11.58 -6.47 10.14
N VAL A 165 10.64 -6.16 9.24
CA VAL A 165 10.69 -6.64 7.85
C VAL A 165 11.88 -6.02 7.10
N TYR A 166 12.16 -4.73 7.30
CA TYR A 166 13.33 -4.06 6.74
C TYR A 166 14.63 -4.75 7.14
N GLN A 167 14.83 -5.05 8.43
CA GLN A 167 16.04 -5.74 8.90
C GLN A 167 16.25 -7.13 8.28
N THR A 168 15.16 -7.83 7.92
CA THR A 168 15.25 -9.16 7.31
C THR A 168 15.70 -9.09 5.85
N SER A 169 15.51 -7.95 5.18
CA SER A 169 15.86 -7.75 3.77
C SER A 169 17.33 -7.38 3.52
N GLU A 170 18.05 -6.95 4.57
CA GLU A 170 19.45 -6.51 4.48
C GLU A 170 20.48 -7.62 4.72
N THR A 171 20.08 -8.86 5.07
CA THR A 171 21.01 -9.98 5.17
C THR A 171 21.18 -10.65 3.81
N PRO A 172 22.29 -10.42 3.07
CA PRO A 172 22.55 -11.16 1.85
C PRO A 172 22.88 -12.59 2.27
N ASP A 173 22.13 -13.57 1.75
CA ASP A 173 22.57 -14.97 1.79
C ASP A 173 23.93 -15.06 1.08
N TYR A 174 25.00 -15.03 1.87
CA TYR A 174 26.34 -15.44 1.47
C TYR A 174 26.51 -16.87 1.95
N ILE A 175 26.04 -17.83 1.14
CA ILE A 175 26.52 -19.22 1.16
C ILE A 175 26.67 -19.66 -0.30
#